data_AF-A0A232FNB4-F1
#
_entry.id   AF-A0A232FNB4-F1
#
_cell.length_a   1.000
_cell.length_b   1.000
_cell.length_c   1.000
_cell.angle_alpha   90.00
_cell.angle_beta   90.00
_cell.angle_gamma   90.00
#
_symmetry.space_group_name_H-M   'P 1'
#
loop_
_entity.id
_entity.type
_entity.pdbx_description
1 polymer ?
#
loop_
_entity_poly.entity_id
_entity_poly.type
_entity_poly.pdbx_seq_one_letter_code
_entity_poly.pdbx_strand_id
1 'polypeptide(L)'
;MNDTSDKYINYHSQHHFSQKVAIIYNLVDKAIILSDKSFHNQNISIIKSFFRTNDFPLHIINKYIDKRLAHINSKPISKNNDTSHNSTRHCKNRDATYVNLTTRPLKHREKEQACCIKNKDENRLLQFNILTQNTT
;
A
#
# COMPACT_ATOMS: atom_id res chain seq x y z
N MET A 1 9.81 -28.40 9.94
CA MET A 1 10.23 -27.85 8.64
C MET A 1 9.00 -27.36 7.90
N ASN A 2 8.85 -26.03 7.86
CA ASN A 2 8.10 -25.19 6.92
C ASN A 2 7.51 -23.98 7.66
N ASP A 3 8.39 -23.18 8.25
CA ASP A 3 8.08 -21.78 8.57
C ASP A 3 8.09 -20.99 7.26
N THR A 4 7.16 -21.30 6.36
CA THR A 4 6.83 -20.41 5.26
C THR A 4 5.97 -19.32 5.86
N SER A 5 6.65 -18.30 6.40
CA SER A 5 6.04 -17.03 6.76
C SER A 5 4.96 -16.68 5.74
N ASP A 6 3.82 -16.23 6.24
CA ASP A 6 2.86 -15.42 5.51
C ASP A 6 3.60 -14.24 4.86
N LYS A 7 4.25 -14.50 3.72
CA LYS A 7 4.99 -13.48 3.00
C LYS A 7 3.94 -12.48 2.57
N TYR A 8 4.00 -11.29 3.16
CA TYR A 8 3.12 -10.17 2.91
C TYR A 8 2.89 -9.87 1.41
N ILE A 9 3.84 -10.32 0.58
CA ILE A 9 3.86 -10.16 -0.85
C ILE A 9 3.15 -11.30 -1.59
N ASN A 10 3.07 -12.54 -1.10
CA ASN A 10 2.55 -13.67 -1.89
C ASN A 10 1.07 -13.47 -2.31
N TYR A 11 0.71 -13.88 -3.52
CA TYR A 11 -0.65 -13.73 -4.06
C TYR A 11 -1.72 -14.53 -3.29
N HIS A 12 -1.37 -15.66 -2.69
CA HIS A 12 -2.27 -16.51 -1.91
C HIS A 12 -2.35 -16.16 -0.42
N SER A 13 -1.55 -15.20 0.06
CA SER A 13 -1.67 -14.71 1.44
C SER A 13 -3.05 -14.11 1.72
N GLN A 14 -3.49 -14.14 2.98
CA GLN A 14 -4.80 -13.66 3.43
C GLN A 14 -5.00 -12.13 3.38
N HIS A 15 -4.08 -11.39 2.75
CA HIS A 15 -4.17 -9.94 2.61
C HIS A 15 -5.22 -9.54 1.58
N HIS A 16 -5.88 -8.41 1.84
CA HIS A 16 -6.84 -7.83 0.92
C HIS A 16 -6.18 -7.54 -0.44
N PHE A 17 -6.93 -7.79 -1.51
CA PHE A 17 -6.45 -7.56 -2.88
C PHE A 17 -5.99 -6.10 -3.12
N SER A 18 -6.64 -5.13 -2.47
CA SER A 18 -6.22 -3.72 -2.51
C SER A 18 -4.80 -3.49 -2.00
N GLN A 19 -4.38 -4.21 -0.97
CA GLN A 19 -3.02 -4.12 -0.42
C GLN A 19 -2.00 -4.70 -1.40
N LYS A 20 -2.32 -5.84 -2.02
CA LYS A 20 -1.48 -6.46 -3.05
C LYS A 20 -1.27 -5.53 -4.24
N VAL A 21 -2.34 -4.87 -4.70
CA VAL A 21 -2.27 -3.84 -5.76
C VAL A 21 -1.45 -2.63 -5.32
N ALA A 22 -1.57 -2.18 -4.07
CA ALA A 22 -0.79 -1.07 -3.56
C ALA A 22 0.72 -1.35 -3.61
N ILE A 23 1.14 -2.59 -3.34
CA ILE A 23 2.55 -3.01 -3.48
C ILE A 23 3.00 -2.87 -4.94
N ILE A 24 2.19 -3.31 -5.91
CA ILE A 24 2.48 -3.14 -7.36
C ILE A 24 2.69 -1.66 -7.69
N TYR A 25 1.76 -0.80 -7.28
CA TYR A 25 1.85 0.64 -7.55
C TYR A 25 3.09 1.28 -6.92
N ASN A 26 3.38 0.97 -5.66
CA ASN A 26 4.52 1.53 -4.96
C ASN A 26 5.85 1.14 -5.61
N LEU A 27 5.98 -0.08 -6.13
CA LEU A 27 7.19 -0.49 -6.84
C LEU A 27 7.32 0.18 -8.20
N VAL A 28 6.23 0.25 -8.96
CA VAL A 28 6.21 0.95 -10.26
C VAL A 28 6.54 2.43 -10.09
N ASP A 29 5.95 3.09 -9.08
CA ASP A 29 6.24 4.49 -8.77
C ASP A 29 7.72 4.72 -8.50
N LYS A 30 8.33 3.89 -7.64
CA LYS A 30 9.76 3.98 -7.34
C LYS A 30 10.61 3.77 -8.59
N ALA A 31 10.26 2.78 -9.43
CA ALA A 31 10.97 2.52 -10.67
C ALA A 31 10.94 3.73 -11.62
N ILE A 32 9.83 4.45 -11.73
CA ILE A 32 9.72 5.57 -12.66
C ILE A 32 10.23 6.88 -12.06
N ILE A 33 9.94 7.16 -10.80
CA ILE A 33 10.25 8.44 -10.15
C ILE A 33 11.73 8.53 -9.75
N LEU A 34 12.32 7.42 -9.27
CA LEU A 34 13.66 7.44 -8.67
C LEU A 34 14.77 7.05 -9.64
N SER A 35 14.45 6.44 -10.79
CA SER A 35 15.47 5.98 -11.75
C SER A 35 15.47 6.79 -13.04
N ASP A 36 16.62 6.80 -13.73
CA ASP A 36 16.75 7.41 -15.05
C ASP A 36 15.89 6.66 -16.08
N LYS A 37 15.39 7.39 -17.09
CA LYS A 37 14.55 6.85 -18.17
C LYS A 37 15.16 5.65 -18.87
N SER A 38 16.49 5.60 -19.00
CA SER A 38 17.24 4.47 -19.57
C SER A 38 17.00 3.15 -18.81
N PHE A 39 16.76 3.20 -17.49
CA PHE A 39 16.54 2.02 -16.66
C PHE A 39 15.06 1.68 -16.44
N HIS A 40 14.12 2.51 -16.90
CA HIS A 40 12.69 2.29 -16.64
C HIS A 40 12.21 0.93 -17.14
N ASN A 41 12.56 0.56 -18.36
CA ASN A 41 12.15 -0.72 -18.96
C ASN A 41 12.73 -1.92 -18.21
N GLN A 42 14.01 -1.84 -17.82
CA GLN A 42 14.68 -2.89 -17.05
C GLN A 42 14.05 -3.04 -15.66
N ASN A 43 13.78 -1.92 -14.99
CA ASN A 43 13.17 -1.93 -13.66
C ASN A 43 11.75 -2.50 -13.68
N ILE A 44 10.95 -2.17 -14.70
CA ILE A 44 9.62 -2.76 -14.88
C ILE A 44 9.72 -4.28 -15.14
N SER A 45 10.71 -4.73 -15.91
CA SER A 45 10.95 -6.17 -16.13
C SER A 45 11.28 -6.90 -14.82
N ILE A 46 12.13 -6.31 -13.98
CA ILE A 46 12.47 -6.85 -12.65
C ILE A 46 11.23 -6.91 -11.76
N ILE A 47 10.39 -5.87 -11.77
CA ILE A 47 9.13 -5.85 -11.00
C ILE A 47 8.20 -6.98 -11.46
N LYS A 48 8.06 -7.20 -12.78
CA LYS A 48 7.25 -8.30 -13.33
C LYS A 48 7.76 -9.67 -12.87
N SER A 49 9.07 -9.89 -12.91
CA SER A 49 9.65 -11.16 -12.45
C SER A 49 9.46 -11.36 -10.94
N PHE A 50 9.65 -10.30 -10.15
CA PHE A 50 9.44 -10.33 -8.70
C PHE A 50 8.02 -10.75 -8.34
N PHE A 51 7.00 -10.18 -8.98
CA PHE A 51 5.61 -10.58 -8.72
C PHE A 51 5.27 -11.98 -9.23
N ARG A 52 5.84 -12.39 -10.36
CA ARG A 52 5.67 -13.75 -10.89
C ARG A 52 6.23 -14.80 -9.93
N THR A 53 7.39 -14.56 -9.32
CA THR A 53 7.98 -15.45 -8.30
C THR A 53 7.15 -15.51 -7.01
N ASN A 54 6.21 -14.58 -6.82
CA ASN A 54 5.27 -14.54 -5.69
C ASN A 54 3.85 -14.95 -6.09
N ASP A 55 3.71 -15.75 -7.15
CA ASP A 55 2.47 -16.38 -7.63
C ASP A 55 1.39 -15.39 -8.10
N PHE A 56 1.76 -14.15 -8.47
CA PHE A 56 0.77 -13.25 -9.06
C PHE A 56 0.39 -13.72 -10.48
N PRO A 57 -0.91 -13.76 -10.80
CA PRO A 57 -1.34 -14.02 -12.16
C PRO A 57 -0.83 -12.95 -13.13
N LEU A 58 -0.28 -13.37 -14.27
CA LEU A 58 0.34 -12.47 -15.25
C LEU A 58 -0.61 -11.36 -15.74
N HIS A 59 -1.90 -11.69 -15.89
CA HIS A 59 -2.92 -10.74 -16.30
C HIS A 59 -3.14 -9.63 -15.25
N ILE A 60 -3.04 -9.95 -13.95
CA ILE A 60 -3.11 -8.97 -12.87
C ILE A 60 -1.88 -8.07 -12.92
N ILE A 61 -0.69 -8.66 -13.01
CA ILE A 61 0.57 -7.91 -13.06
C ILE A 61 0.53 -6.86 -14.17
N ASN A 62 0.27 -7.29 -15.42
CA ASN A 62 0.26 -6.38 -16.57
C ASN A 62 -0.85 -5.32 -16.41
N LYS A 63 -2.08 -5.72 -16.07
CA LYS A 63 -3.21 -4.80 -15.90
C LYS A 63 -2.90 -3.64 -14.93
N TYR A 64 -2.33 -3.95 -13.76
CA TYR A 64 -2.08 -2.93 -12.74
C TYR A 64 -0.80 -2.12 -13.02
N ILE A 65 0.22 -2.71 -13.65
CA ILE A 65 1.39 -1.95 -14.11
C ILE A 65 0.96 -0.94 -15.19
N ASP A 66 0.23 -1.37 -16.21
CA ASP A 66 -0.17 -0.51 -17.33
C ASP A 66 -1.11 0.60 -16.85
N LYS A 67 -2.06 0.26 -15.98
CA LYS A 67 -2.94 1.25 -15.32
C LYS A 67 -2.14 2.29 -14.54
N ARG A 68 -1.05 1.88 -13.87
CA ARG A 68 -0.24 2.82 -13.10
C ARG A 68 0.62 3.69 -14.00
N LEU A 69 1.25 3.13 -15.03
CA LEU A 69 2.04 3.88 -16.01
C LEU A 69 1.19 4.92 -16.73
N ALA A 70 -0.02 4.55 -17.15
CA ALA A 70 -0.97 5.50 -17.75
C ALA A 70 -1.26 6.67 -16.79
N HIS A 71 -1.48 6.39 -15.50
CA HIS A 71 -1.74 7.41 -14.49
C HIS A 71 -0.53 8.33 -14.22
N ILE A 72 0.70 7.79 -14.27
CA ILE A 72 1.91 8.60 -14.12
C ILE A 72 2.10 9.52 -15.33
N ASN A 73 1.91 8.99 -16.54
CA ASN A 73 2.08 9.75 -17.78
C ASN A 73 0.96 10.76 -18.02
N SER A 74 -0.26 10.49 -17.53
CA SER A 74 -1.41 11.40 -17.66
C SER A 74 -1.39 12.55 -16.66
N LYS A 75 -0.53 12.52 -15.64
CA LYS A 75 -0.40 13.66 -14.73
C LYS A 75 0.23 14.81 -15.51
N PRO A 76 -0.47 15.96 -15.68
CA PRO A 76 0.21 17.14 -16.17
C PRO A 76 1.33 17.42 -15.18
N ILE A 77 2.57 17.34 -15.65
CA ILE A 77 3.68 18.01 -14.98
C ILE A 77 3.20 19.45 -14.83
N SER A 78 2.84 19.85 -13.60
CA SER A 78 2.71 21.25 -13.27
C SER A 78 4.06 21.85 -13.62
N LYS A 79 4.15 22.47 -14.80
CA LYS A 79 5.26 23.35 -15.13
C LYS A 79 5.13 24.48 -14.12
N ASN A 80 5.81 24.34 -12.99
CA ASN A 80 6.06 25.48 -12.13
C ASN A 80 6.99 26.38 -12.93
N ASN A 81 6.41 27.25 -13.75
CA ASN A 81 7.04 28.51 -14.05
C ASN A 81 7.07 29.23 -12.70
N ASP A 82 8.19 29.13 -11.99
CA ASP A 82 8.49 29.93 -10.81
C ASP A 82 8.55 31.39 -11.25
N THR A 83 7.37 31.97 -11.46
CA THR A 83 7.19 33.41 -11.48
C THR A 83 6.96 33.76 -10.02
N SER A 84 8.00 34.33 -9.43
CA SER A 84 7.98 34.95 -8.10
C SER A 84 6.75 35.88 -7.98
N HIS A 85 5.67 35.36 -7.40
CA HIS A 85 4.67 36.17 -6.73
C HIS A 85 4.73 35.82 -5.25
N ASN A 86 5.34 36.75 -4.51
CA ASN A 86 5.38 36.79 -3.06
C ASN A 86 3.96 36.71 -2.49
N SER A 87 3.45 35.51 -2.20
CA SER A 87 2.54 35.32 -1.09
C SER A 87 3.38 35.00 0.12
N THR A 88 3.46 35.97 1.03
CA THR A 88 3.94 35.84 2.40
C THR A 88 3.31 34.60 3.05
N ARG A 89 4.01 33.47 2.97
CA ARG A 89 3.73 32.32 3.83
C ARG A 89 4.18 32.75 5.22
N HIS A 90 3.22 33.12 6.06
CA HIS A 90 3.44 33.15 7.50
C HIS A 90 3.87 31.74 7.92
N CYS A 91 5.16 31.56 8.11
CA CYS A 91 5.76 30.33 8.60
C CYS A 91 5.41 30.20 10.09
N LYS A 92 4.44 29.34 10.41
CA LYS A 92 4.33 28.85 11.79
C LYS A 92 5.49 27.89 12.05
N ASN A 93 6.52 28.45 12.69
CA ASN A 93 7.53 27.85 13.55
C ASN A 93 8.09 26.47 13.18
N ARG A 94 9.33 26.47 12.70
CA ARG A 94 10.22 25.30 12.73
C ARG A 94 10.92 25.23 14.09
N ASP A 95 10.18 24.92 15.15
CA ASP A 95 10.74 24.61 16.47
C ASP A 95 9.86 23.59 17.21
N ALA A 96 9.43 22.54 16.50
CA ALA A 96 8.85 21.37 17.15
C ALA A 96 9.92 20.28 17.22
N THR A 97 10.72 20.30 18.28
CA THR A 97 11.57 19.18 18.70
C THR A 97 10.74 17.89 18.70
N TYR A 98 11.34 16.80 18.20
CA TYR A 98 10.77 15.45 18.00
C TYR A 98 9.85 14.90 19.13
N VAL A 99 9.95 15.44 20.33
CA VAL A 99 9.14 15.13 21.51
C VAL A 99 7.66 15.56 21.46
N ASN A 100 7.25 16.45 20.56
CA ASN A 100 5.87 16.99 20.54
C ASN A 100 4.91 16.28 19.57
N LEU A 101 5.32 15.20 18.91
CA LEU A 101 4.46 14.38 18.03
C LEU A 101 3.56 13.40 18.82
N THR A 102 3.78 13.22 20.13
CA THR A 102 3.12 12.17 20.93
C THR A 102 2.07 12.67 21.92
N THR A 103 1.66 13.93 21.88
CA THR A 103 0.65 14.50 22.80
C THR A 103 -0.79 14.00 22.56
N ARG A 104 -1.01 12.99 21.73
CA ARG A 104 -2.30 12.30 21.68
C ARG A 104 -2.40 11.37 22.90
N PRO A 105 -3.35 11.56 23.82
CA PRO A 105 -3.49 10.69 24.98
C PRO A 105 -3.73 9.24 24.52
N LEU A 106 -2.88 8.33 25.02
CA LEU A 106 -2.86 6.89 24.68
C LEU A 106 -4.21 6.18 24.84
N LYS A 107 -5.13 6.75 25.65
CA LYS A 107 -6.46 6.21 25.91
C LYS A 107 -7.36 6.06 24.67
N HIS A 108 -7.11 6.82 23.59
CA HIS A 108 -7.96 6.74 22.39
C HIS A 108 -7.55 5.63 21.41
N ARG A 109 -6.32 5.09 21.51
CA ARG A 109 -5.82 4.02 20.61
C ARG A 109 -6.26 2.63 21.05
N GLU A 110 -6.47 2.38 22.34
CA GLU A 110 -7.00 1.11 22.83
C GLU A 110 -8.42 0.86 22.32
N LYS A 111 -9.26 1.91 22.23
CA LYS A 111 -10.62 1.81 21.65
C LYS A 111 -10.61 1.53 20.14
N GLU A 112 -9.69 2.11 19.38
CA GLU A 112 -9.60 1.88 17.93
C GLU A 112 -9.08 0.47 17.62
N GLN A 113 -8.11 -0.05 18.39
CA GLN A 113 -7.65 -1.44 18.25
C GLN A 113 -8.70 -2.43 18.77
N ALA A 114 -9.46 -2.11 19.82
CA ALA A 114 -10.55 -2.94 20.31
C ALA A 114 -11.74 -3.03 19.33
N CYS A 115 -12.02 -1.98 18.56
CA CYS A 115 -13.09 -2.01 17.55
C CYS A 115 -12.78 -2.96 16.39
N CYS A 116 -11.50 -3.02 15.97
CA CYS A 116 -11.05 -3.96 14.93
C CYS A 116 -10.96 -5.41 15.44
N ILE A 117 -10.86 -5.63 16.76
CA ILE A 117 -10.89 -6.97 17.37
C ILE A 117 -12.33 -7.50 17.48
N LYS A 118 -13.28 -6.67 17.95
CA LYS A 118 -14.68 -7.07 18.15
C LYS A 118 -15.38 -7.54 16.86
N ASN A 119 -15.10 -6.90 15.73
CA ASN A 119 -15.68 -7.29 14.43
C ASN A 119 -15.10 -8.59 13.86
N LYS A 120 -13.96 -9.07 14.37
CA LYS A 120 -13.31 -10.30 13.89
C LYS A 120 -13.80 -11.54 14.66
N ASP A 121 -14.12 -11.38 15.95
CA ASP A 121 -14.66 -12.46 16.78
C ASP A 121 -16.12 -12.78 16.44
N GLU A 122 -16.95 -11.79 16.11
CA GLU A 122 -18.34 -12.03 15.69
C GLU A 122 -18.43 -12.77 14.35
N ASN A 123 -17.58 -12.42 13.38
CA ASN A 123 -17.53 -13.15 12.10
C ASN A 123 -16.98 -14.58 12.25
N ARG A 124 -16.10 -14.83 13.24
CA ARG A 124 -15.56 -16.17 13.51
C ARG A 124 -16.57 -17.07 14.21
N LEU A 125 -17.39 -16.52 15.11
CA LEU A 125 -18.47 -17.25 15.79
C LEU A 125 -19.64 -17.58 14.84
N LEU A 126 -19.95 -16.68 13.89
CA LEU A 126 -20.95 -16.94 12.85
C LEU A 126 -20.51 -18.06 11.89
N GLN A 127 -19.23 -18.13 11.53
CA GLN A 127 -18.70 -19.21 10.67
C GLN A 127 -18.64 -20.57 11.38
N PHE A 128 -18.36 -20.60 12.68
CA PHE A 128 -18.33 -21.84 13.46
C PHE A 128 -19.73 -22.46 13.65
N ASN A 129 -20.76 -21.63 13.83
CA ASN A 129 -22.14 -22.09 14.02
C ASN A 129 -22.83 -22.57 12.72
N ILE A 130 -22.38 -22.09 11.54
CA ILE A 130 -22.89 -22.55 10.24
C ILE A 130 -22.34 -23.94 9.89
N LEU A 131 -21.11 -24.26 10.32
CA LEU A 131 -20.49 -25.57 10.08
C LEU A 131 -21.08 -26.70 10.95
N THR A 132 -21.64 -26.38 12.12
CA THR A 132 -22.19 -27.38 13.06
C THR A 132 -23.65 -27.75 12.80
N GLN A 133 -24.39 -26.98 11.98
CA GLN A 133 -25.78 -27.29 11.62
C GLN A 133 -25.93 -28.09 10.31
N ASN A 134 -24.84 -28.32 9.57
CA ASN A 134 -24.86 -29.05 8.30
C ASN A 134 -24.28 -30.48 8.42
N THR A 135 -24.05 -30.95 9.64
CA THR A 135 -23.63 -32.33 9.94
C THR A 135 -24.72 -33.01 10.77
N THR A 136 -25.82 -33.37 10.12
CA THR A 136 -26.80 -34.37 10.58
C THR A 136 -27.42 -35.00 9.34
#